data_AF-A0A842XBV7-F1
#
_entry.id   AF-A0A842XBV7-F1
#
_cell.length_a   1.000
_cell.length_b   1.000
_cell.length_c   1.000
_cell.angle_alpha   90.00
_cell.angle_beta   90.00
_cell.angle_gamma   90.00
#
_symmetry.space_group_name_H-M   'P 1'
#
loop_
_entity.id
_entity.type
_entity.pdbx_description
1 polymer ?
#
loop_
_entity_poly.entity_id
_entity_poly.type
_entity_poly.pdbx_seq_one_letter_code
_entity_poly.pdbx_strand_id
1 'polypeptide(L)'
;MNVSKIGKTLNYVRDLKAGNHGIFFYGSPEEKHEVLFEFLQAGFHRGEGAICVPSHETSEQIRRHMEDFGLNVKALERDGVLRIFDYDDWYMIDGEVDGSRTIMLAQRVFDEATEIGLKGLRACGEAACFFEHKKEKELVEFELMIGRKLDLPVTVLCAYDVNHAKSLEEKLFFSLIKAHGSVITSSFAREVKFENFFSTVMEEVLETVFGELGKEVILIMLDERHSLTPHRIAEDPMSFIKGLEELIGSGAQVIAKSVVRQMHSKIGIT
;
A
#
# COMPACT_ATOMS: atom_id res chain seq x y z
N MET A 1 -8.52 21.33 -8.38
CA MET A 1 -7.87 20.03 -8.65
C MET A 1 -7.36 20.04 -10.08
N ASN A 2 -6.11 19.64 -10.32
CA ASN A 2 -5.51 19.70 -11.66
C ASN A 2 -5.88 18.43 -12.44
N VAL A 3 -6.93 18.50 -13.26
CA VAL A 3 -7.52 17.37 -14.03
C VAL A 3 -6.46 16.54 -14.79
N SER A 4 -5.34 17.15 -15.17
CA SER A 4 -4.23 16.48 -15.86
C SER A 4 -3.43 15.47 -15.01
N LYS A 5 -3.40 15.62 -13.68
CA LYS A 5 -2.60 14.76 -12.78
C LYS A 5 -3.31 13.46 -12.44
N ILE A 6 -4.59 13.54 -12.05
CA ILE A 6 -5.39 12.35 -11.75
C ILE A 6 -5.51 11.44 -12.98
N GLY A 7 -5.64 12.00 -14.18
CA GLY A 7 -5.71 11.21 -15.42
C GLY A 7 -4.50 10.29 -15.65
N LYS A 8 -3.29 10.71 -15.22
CA LYS A 8 -2.10 9.82 -15.26
C LYS A 8 -2.20 8.68 -14.26
N THR A 9 -2.68 8.98 -13.06
CA THR A 9 -2.95 7.97 -12.02
C THR A 9 -3.98 6.96 -12.49
N LEU A 10 -5.09 7.41 -13.08
CA LEU A 10 -6.13 6.54 -13.62
C LEU A 10 -5.58 5.60 -14.72
N ASN A 11 -4.78 6.12 -15.64
CA ASN A 11 -4.14 5.29 -16.65
C ASN A 11 -3.21 4.24 -16.01
N TYR A 12 -2.43 4.62 -14.99
CA TYR A 12 -1.55 3.69 -14.30
C TYR A 12 -2.30 2.54 -13.62
N VAL A 13 -3.40 2.82 -12.90
CA VAL A 13 -4.17 1.77 -12.20
C VAL A 13 -4.93 0.87 -13.18
N ARG A 14 -5.40 1.40 -14.32
CA ARG A 14 -5.99 0.58 -15.40
C ARG A 14 -4.98 -0.43 -15.94
N ASP A 15 -3.73 -0.02 -16.12
CA ASP A 15 -2.64 -0.81 -16.71
C ASP A 15 -1.83 -1.63 -15.70
N LEU A 16 -2.14 -1.54 -14.41
CA LEU A 16 -1.46 -2.26 -13.34
C LEU A 16 -1.44 -3.77 -13.67
N LYS A 17 -0.24 -4.35 -13.73
CA LYS A 17 -0.05 -5.71 -14.26
C LYS A 17 -0.47 -6.76 -13.23
N ALA A 18 -0.96 -7.90 -13.73
CA ALA A 18 -1.19 -9.10 -12.94
C ALA A 18 0.02 -9.43 -12.04
N GLY A 19 -0.27 -9.86 -10.81
CA GLY A 19 0.74 -10.13 -9.80
C GLY A 19 1.25 -8.89 -9.07
N ASN A 20 0.85 -7.66 -9.41
CA ASN A 20 1.25 -6.49 -8.61
C ASN A 20 0.45 -6.37 -7.32
N HIS A 21 1.15 -5.95 -6.27
CA HIS A 21 0.57 -5.42 -5.06
C HIS A 21 0.89 -3.92 -4.94
N GLY A 22 -0.11 -3.07 -5.09
CA GLY A 22 0.02 -1.61 -5.05
C GLY A 22 -0.63 -1.00 -3.82
N ILE A 23 -0.03 0.06 -3.30
CA ILE A 23 -0.62 0.91 -2.26
C ILE A 23 -1.14 2.20 -2.88
N PHE A 24 -2.35 2.57 -2.51
CA PHE A 24 -3.01 3.79 -2.94
C PHE A 24 -3.38 4.66 -1.73
N PHE A 25 -2.87 5.89 -1.70
CA PHE A 25 -3.24 6.89 -0.70
C PHE A 25 -4.25 7.87 -1.29
N TYR A 26 -5.42 7.97 -0.65
CA TYR A 26 -6.49 8.89 -1.05
C TYR A 26 -6.68 10.01 -0.02
N GLY A 27 -7.07 11.19 -0.50
CA GLY A 27 -7.41 12.34 0.33
C GLY A 27 -8.90 12.55 0.55
N SER A 28 -9.76 11.90 -0.24
CA SER A 28 -11.22 11.95 -0.08
C SER A 28 -11.92 10.66 -0.56
N PRO A 29 -13.17 10.41 -0.11
CA PRO A 29 -13.97 9.29 -0.61
C PRO A 29 -14.18 9.32 -2.13
N GLU A 30 -14.35 10.50 -2.73
CA GLU A 30 -14.54 10.63 -4.18
C GLU A 30 -13.29 10.20 -4.96
N GLU A 31 -12.10 10.62 -4.50
CA GLU A 31 -10.82 10.17 -5.07
C GLU A 31 -10.66 8.65 -4.91
N LYS A 32 -11.04 8.13 -3.73
CA LYS A 32 -11.02 6.69 -3.45
C LYS A 32 -11.86 5.91 -4.46
N HIS A 33 -13.13 6.30 -4.61
CA HIS A 33 -14.08 5.66 -5.54
C HIS A 33 -13.61 5.76 -6.98
N GLU A 34 -13.19 6.94 -7.44
CA GLU A 34 -12.74 7.15 -8.82
C GLU A 34 -11.58 6.20 -9.17
N VAL A 35 -10.55 6.13 -8.31
CA VAL A 35 -9.37 5.29 -8.57
C VAL A 35 -9.69 3.80 -8.43
N LEU A 36 -10.42 3.39 -7.39
CA LEU A 36 -10.73 1.97 -7.16
C LEU A 36 -11.69 1.44 -8.23
N PHE A 37 -12.70 2.19 -8.64
CA PHE A 37 -13.67 1.71 -9.63
C PHE A 37 -13.08 1.68 -11.05
N GLU A 38 -12.19 2.62 -11.40
CA GLU A 38 -11.38 2.54 -12.63
C GLU A 38 -10.47 1.33 -12.64
N PHE A 39 -9.84 1.03 -11.50
CA PHE A 39 -9.04 -0.18 -11.32
C PHE A 39 -9.89 -1.45 -11.54
N LEU A 40 -11.08 -1.54 -10.95
CA LEU A 40 -11.97 -2.70 -11.12
C LEU A 40 -12.50 -2.82 -12.55
N GLN A 41 -13.00 -1.72 -13.12
CA GLN A 41 -13.57 -1.68 -14.48
C GLN A 41 -12.56 -2.16 -15.53
N ALA A 42 -11.29 -1.75 -15.41
CA ALA A 42 -10.24 -2.24 -16.29
C ALA A 42 -10.04 -3.76 -16.22
N GLY A 43 -10.19 -4.36 -15.03
CA GLY A 43 -10.14 -5.81 -14.86
C GLY A 43 -11.30 -6.52 -15.55
N PHE A 44 -12.53 -6.02 -15.36
CA PHE A 44 -13.71 -6.58 -16.01
C PHE A 44 -13.58 -6.58 -17.54
N HIS A 45 -13.08 -5.50 -18.14
CA HIS A 45 -12.82 -5.42 -19.59
C HIS A 45 -11.79 -6.45 -20.09
N ARG A 46 -10.92 -6.97 -19.22
CA ARG A 46 -9.94 -8.01 -19.56
C ARG A 46 -10.41 -9.43 -19.24
N GLY A 47 -11.60 -9.59 -18.65
CA GLY A 47 -12.13 -10.86 -18.18
C GLY A 47 -11.52 -11.31 -16.84
N GLU A 48 -11.08 -10.36 -16.01
CA GLU A 48 -10.71 -10.58 -14.62
C GLU A 48 -11.96 -10.43 -13.73
N GLY A 49 -12.01 -11.16 -12.61
CA GLY A 49 -12.97 -10.92 -11.53
C GLY A 49 -12.47 -9.88 -10.53
N ALA A 50 -13.27 -9.61 -9.50
CA ALA A 50 -12.96 -8.64 -8.47
C ALA A 50 -13.37 -9.06 -7.06
N ILE A 51 -12.52 -8.71 -6.10
CA ILE A 51 -12.80 -8.68 -4.67
C ILE A 51 -12.79 -7.22 -4.24
N CYS A 52 -13.82 -6.80 -3.50
CA CYS A 52 -13.87 -5.48 -2.87
C CYS A 52 -14.15 -5.63 -1.38
N VAL A 53 -13.31 -5.01 -0.55
CA VAL A 53 -13.44 -5.05 0.91
C VAL A 53 -13.42 -3.63 1.45
N PRO A 54 -14.58 -2.97 1.54
CA PRO A 54 -14.66 -1.62 2.06
C PRO A 54 -14.49 -1.57 3.58
N SER A 55 -14.06 -0.40 4.08
CA SER A 55 -13.89 -0.16 5.53
C SER A 55 -14.79 0.95 6.04
N HIS A 56 -14.85 2.08 5.34
CA HIS A 56 -15.62 3.25 5.81
C HIS A 56 -17.12 3.16 5.48
N GLU A 57 -17.45 2.50 4.38
CA GLU A 57 -18.79 2.45 3.82
C GLU A 57 -19.31 1.03 3.87
N THR A 58 -20.60 0.84 4.10
CA THR A 58 -21.20 -0.49 4.05
C THR A 58 -21.15 -1.04 2.64
N SER A 59 -21.22 -2.36 2.52
CA SER A 59 -21.30 -3.03 1.22
C SER A 59 -22.43 -2.47 0.34
N GLU A 60 -23.60 -2.12 0.88
CA GLU A 60 -24.70 -1.48 0.14
C GLU A 60 -24.40 -0.05 -0.33
N GLN A 61 -23.66 0.73 0.44
CA GLN A 61 -23.22 2.07 0.02
C GLN A 61 -22.25 1.94 -1.16
N ILE A 62 -21.26 1.05 -1.07
CA ILE A 62 -20.31 0.80 -2.16
C ILE A 62 -21.00 0.29 -3.42
N ARG A 63 -21.98 -0.62 -3.30
CA ARG A 63 -22.78 -1.06 -4.45
C ARG A 63 -23.44 0.11 -5.16
N ARG A 64 -24.04 1.05 -4.42
CA ARG A 64 -24.66 2.26 -5.00
C ARG A 64 -23.63 3.16 -5.67
N HIS A 65 -22.49 3.40 -5.04
CA HIS A 65 -21.42 4.21 -5.64
C HIS A 65 -20.84 3.57 -6.93
N MET A 66 -20.72 2.24 -6.97
CA MET A 66 -20.35 1.52 -8.19
C MET A 66 -21.42 1.62 -9.29
N GLU A 67 -22.71 1.56 -8.93
CA GLU A 67 -23.82 1.75 -9.88
C GLU A 67 -23.83 3.18 -10.45
N ASP A 68 -23.64 4.20 -9.60
CA ASP A 68 -23.55 5.62 -10.00
C ASP A 68 -22.34 5.88 -10.91
N PHE A 69 -21.24 5.15 -10.70
CA PHE A 69 -20.07 5.16 -11.59
C PHE A 69 -20.34 4.49 -12.95
N GLY A 70 -21.39 3.67 -13.06
CA GLY A 70 -21.80 3.00 -14.29
C GLY A 70 -21.48 1.50 -14.36
N LEU A 71 -21.13 0.85 -13.23
CA LEU A 71 -20.96 -0.60 -13.18
C LEU A 71 -22.31 -1.29 -12.99
N ASN A 72 -22.56 -2.37 -13.73
CA ASN A 72 -23.73 -3.22 -13.52
C ASN A 72 -23.47 -4.22 -12.39
N VAL A 73 -23.43 -3.72 -11.16
CA VAL A 73 -23.07 -4.47 -9.94
C VAL A 73 -23.90 -5.74 -9.80
N LYS A 74 -25.23 -5.66 -9.99
CA LYS A 74 -26.13 -6.80 -9.87
C LYS A 74 -25.79 -7.94 -10.83
N ALA A 75 -25.45 -7.62 -12.09
CA ALA A 75 -25.02 -8.64 -13.05
C ALA A 75 -23.65 -9.22 -12.68
N LEU A 76 -22.70 -8.37 -12.29
CA LEU A 76 -21.36 -8.79 -11.90
C LEU A 76 -21.37 -9.73 -10.67
N GLU A 77 -22.15 -9.42 -9.64
CA GLU A 77 -22.30 -10.28 -8.47
C GLU A 77 -23.03 -11.58 -8.79
N ARG A 78 -24.14 -11.52 -9.55
CA ARG A 78 -24.89 -12.71 -9.98
C ARG A 78 -24.02 -13.69 -10.76
N ASP A 79 -23.16 -13.17 -11.63
CA ASP A 79 -22.29 -13.98 -12.49
C ASP A 79 -20.98 -14.37 -11.77
N GLY A 80 -20.83 -14.01 -10.48
CA GLY A 80 -19.67 -14.35 -9.66
C GLY A 80 -18.40 -13.55 -9.98
N VAL A 81 -18.50 -12.56 -10.88
CA VAL A 81 -17.39 -11.72 -11.36
C VAL A 81 -16.98 -10.68 -10.31
N LEU A 82 -17.92 -10.15 -9.53
CA LEU A 82 -17.64 -9.24 -8.43
C LEU A 82 -18.10 -9.86 -7.12
N ARG A 83 -17.26 -9.75 -6.08
CA ARG A 83 -17.60 -10.13 -4.71
C ARG A 83 -17.23 -9.00 -3.76
N ILE A 84 -18.19 -8.59 -2.95
CA ILE A 84 -18.00 -7.55 -1.93
C ILE A 84 -18.15 -8.22 -0.57
N PHE A 85 -17.15 -8.04 0.29
CA PHE A 85 -17.12 -8.61 1.63
C PHE A 85 -17.04 -7.50 2.67
N ASP A 86 -17.77 -7.67 3.77
CA ASP A 86 -17.57 -6.82 4.93
C ASP A 86 -16.21 -7.12 5.57
N TYR A 87 -15.54 -6.10 6.10
CA TYR A 87 -14.18 -6.28 6.64
C TYR A 87 -14.14 -7.21 7.85
N ASP A 88 -15.23 -7.33 8.62
CA ASP A 88 -15.34 -8.27 9.73
C ASP A 88 -15.35 -9.74 9.26
N ASP A 89 -15.84 -10.01 8.06
CA ASP A 89 -15.85 -11.34 7.46
C ASP A 89 -14.58 -11.64 6.64
N TRP A 90 -13.69 -10.66 6.50
CA TRP A 90 -12.54 -10.74 5.62
C TRP A 90 -11.18 -10.53 6.32
N TYR A 91 -11.06 -9.44 7.07
CA TYR A 91 -9.85 -9.07 7.82
C TYR A 91 -9.95 -9.39 9.31
N MET A 92 -11.11 -9.20 9.93
CA MET A 92 -11.27 -9.18 11.40
C MET A 92 -12.24 -10.25 11.91
N ILE A 93 -12.05 -11.48 11.45
CA ILE A 93 -13.03 -12.53 11.72
C ILE A 93 -12.94 -12.96 13.18
N ASP A 94 -14.08 -12.93 13.86
CA ASP A 94 -14.19 -13.11 15.31
C ASP A 94 -13.44 -12.02 16.12
N GLY A 95 -13.21 -10.85 15.51
CA GLY A 95 -12.53 -9.69 16.11
C GLY A 95 -11.00 -9.76 16.04
N GLU A 96 -10.44 -10.78 15.41
CA GLU A 96 -8.99 -10.98 15.31
C GLU A 96 -8.50 -10.81 13.87
N VAL A 97 -7.33 -10.18 13.72
CA VAL A 97 -6.64 -10.07 12.44
C VAL A 97 -5.76 -11.29 12.25
N ASP A 98 -6.11 -12.12 11.27
CA ASP A 98 -5.30 -13.26 10.83
C ASP A 98 -5.08 -13.16 9.31
N GLY A 99 -3.95 -12.59 8.92
CA GLY A 99 -3.65 -12.42 7.50
C GLY A 99 -3.44 -13.75 6.75
N SER A 100 -3.09 -14.85 7.43
CA SER A 100 -3.03 -16.17 6.79
C SER A 100 -4.44 -16.64 6.43
N ARG A 101 -5.41 -16.41 7.32
CA ARG A 101 -6.84 -16.66 7.06
C ARG A 101 -7.35 -15.81 5.89
N THR A 102 -7.01 -14.52 5.84
CA THR A 102 -7.39 -13.64 4.72
C THR A 102 -6.77 -14.11 3.39
N ILE A 103 -5.50 -14.53 3.37
CA ILE A 103 -4.86 -15.08 2.16
C ILE A 103 -5.55 -16.38 1.71
N MET A 104 -5.91 -17.27 2.63
CA MET A 104 -6.67 -18.48 2.29
C MET A 104 -8.08 -18.18 1.75
N LEU A 105 -8.74 -17.15 2.25
CA LEU A 105 -10.02 -16.66 1.71
C LEU A 105 -9.83 -16.14 0.28
N ALA A 106 -8.82 -15.30 0.04
CA ALA A 106 -8.50 -14.79 -1.28
C ALA A 106 -8.18 -15.91 -2.28
N GLN A 107 -7.44 -16.95 -1.84
CA GLN A 107 -7.15 -18.13 -2.66
C GLN A 107 -8.43 -18.87 -3.08
N ARG A 108 -9.38 -19.08 -2.15
CA ARG A 108 -10.66 -19.73 -2.48
C ARG A 108 -11.45 -18.93 -3.51
N VAL A 109 -11.52 -17.61 -3.35
CA VAL A 109 -12.18 -16.75 -4.33
C VAL A 109 -11.49 -16.81 -5.70
N PHE A 110 -10.16 -16.89 -5.72
CA PHE A 110 -9.39 -17.07 -6.94
C PHE A 110 -9.68 -18.39 -7.66
N ASP A 111 -9.74 -19.50 -6.90
CA ASP A 111 -10.05 -20.82 -7.45
C ASP A 111 -11.45 -20.83 -8.06
N GLU A 112 -12.45 -20.31 -7.35
CA GLU A 112 -13.83 -20.21 -7.83
C GLU A 112 -13.97 -19.29 -9.06
N ALA A 113 -13.22 -18.18 -9.11
CA ALA A 113 -13.18 -17.29 -10.27
C ALA A 113 -12.60 -18.01 -11.50
N THR A 114 -11.58 -18.86 -11.30
CA THR A 114 -10.97 -19.65 -12.37
C THR A 114 -11.92 -20.72 -12.90
N GLU A 115 -12.72 -21.35 -12.02
CA GLU A 115 -13.74 -22.34 -12.40
C GLU A 115 -14.81 -21.79 -13.35
N ILE A 116 -15.19 -20.51 -13.18
CA ILE A 116 -16.14 -19.81 -14.08
C ILE A 116 -15.47 -19.18 -15.31
N GLY A 117 -14.17 -19.44 -15.52
CA GLY A 117 -13.43 -19.04 -16.72
C GLY A 117 -12.83 -17.64 -16.70
N LEU A 118 -12.73 -16.98 -15.53
CA LEU A 118 -12.05 -15.69 -15.41
C LEU A 118 -10.53 -15.87 -15.51
N LYS A 119 -9.85 -14.86 -16.04
CA LYS A 119 -8.40 -14.90 -16.34
C LYS A 119 -7.51 -14.50 -15.15
N GLY A 120 -8.11 -14.02 -14.07
CA GLY A 120 -7.42 -13.47 -12.92
C GLY A 120 -8.37 -12.69 -12.01
N LEU A 121 -7.81 -12.05 -10.99
CA LEU A 121 -8.56 -11.21 -10.05
C LEU A 121 -7.93 -9.83 -9.85
N ARG A 122 -8.79 -8.86 -9.56
CA ARG A 122 -8.45 -7.58 -8.97
C ARG A 122 -9.02 -7.47 -7.56
N ALA A 123 -8.18 -7.31 -6.56
CA ALA A 123 -8.61 -7.07 -5.18
C ALA A 123 -8.41 -5.61 -4.82
N CYS A 124 -9.46 -4.93 -4.36
CA CYS A 124 -9.35 -3.66 -3.67
C CYS A 124 -9.70 -3.83 -2.18
N GLY A 125 -8.71 -3.55 -1.34
CA GLY A 125 -8.83 -3.67 0.11
C GLY A 125 -8.69 -2.31 0.77
N GLU A 126 -9.69 -1.87 1.53
CA GLU A 126 -9.57 -0.65 2.33
C GLU A 126 -8.95 -0.98 3.69
N ALA A 127 -7.99 -0.16 4.11
CA ALA A 127 -7.23 -0.39 5.34
C ALA A 127 -7.77 0.38 6.56
N ALA A 128 -8.80 1.22 6.39
CA ALA A 128 -9.22 2.14 7.44
C ALA A 128 -9.73 1.45 8.71
N CYS A 129 -10.40 0.31 8.60
CA CYS A 129 -10.86 -0.47 9.75
C CYS A 129 -9.71 -0.81 10.71
N PHE A 130 -8.51 -1.12 10.21
CA PHE A 130 -7.36 -1.43 11.05
C PHE A 130 -6.95 -0.25 11.93
N PHE A 131 -7.06 0.99 11.46
CA PHE A 131 -6.77 2.18 12.24
C PHE A 131 -7.85 2.44 13.30
N GLU A 132 -9.11 2.24 12.94
CA GLU A 132 -10.25 2.38 13.87
C GLU A 132 -10.15 1.39 15.04
N HIS A 133 -9.64 0.19 14.78
CA HIS A 133 -9.43 -0.86 15.78
C HIS A 133 -8.04 -0.84 16.42
N LYS A 134 -7.15 0.10 16.07
CA LYS A 134 -5.76 0.19 16.59
C LYS A 134 -4.94 -1.08 16.34
N LYS A 135 -5.05 -1.59 15.10
CA LYS A 135 -4.45 -2.82 14.58
C LYS A 135 -3.38 -2.52 13.52
N GLU A 136 -2.69 -1.38 13.65
CA GLU A 136 -1.72 -0.92 12.64
C GLU A 136 -0.52 -1.86 12.50
N LYS A 137 -0.14 -2.57 13.57
CA LYS A 137 0.95 -3.56 13.52
C LYS A 137 0.52 -4.80 12.75
N GLU A 138 -0.66 -5.33 13.08
CA GLU A 138 -1.25 -6.48 12.42
C GLU A 138 -1.52 -6.21 10.93
N LEU A 139 -1.93 -4.97 10.58
CA LEU A 139 -2.04 -4.51 9.21
C LEU A 139 -0.69 -4.62 8.47
N VAL A 140 0.37 -4.04 9.03
CA VAL A 140 1.70 -4.07 8.39
C VAL A 140 2.24 -5.49 8.26
N GLU A 141 2.02 -6.35 9.26
CA GLU A 141 2.36 -7.77 9.19
C GLU A 141 1.61 -8.47 8.06
N PHE A 142 0.30 -8.22 7.92
CA PHE A 142 -0.51 -8.72 6.81
C PHE A 142 0.01 -8.27 5.45
N GLU A 143 0.29 -6.98 5.27
CA GLU A 143 0.81 -6.44 4.01
C GLU A 143 2.16 -7.06 3.63
N LEU A 144 3.06 -7.24 4.62
CA LEU A 144 4.34 -7.91 4.42
C LEU A 144 4.18 -9.38 4.02
N MET A 145 3.14 -10.07 4.50
CA MET A 145 2.85 -11.46 4.09
C MET A 145 2.37 -11.54 2.64
N ILE A 146 1.61 -10.56 2.14
CA ILE A 146 1.22 -10.50 0.72
C ILE A 146 2.48 -10.25 -0.14
N GLY A 147 3.33 -9.32 0.30
CA GLY A 147 4.55 -8.94 -0.40
C GLY A 147 4.29 -8.16 -1.70
N ARG A 148 5.37 -7.74 -2.37
CA ARG A 148 5.29 -6.77 -3.49
C ARG A 148 4.75 -7.37 -4.79
N LYS A 149 4.94 -8.67 -4.97
CA LYS A 149 4.56 -9.41 -6.16
C LYS A 149 3.95 -10.74 -5.75
N LEU A 150 2.82 -11.06 -6.37
CA LEU A 150 2.13 -12.33 -6.24
C LEU A 150 2.46 -13.23 -7.44
N ASP A 151 2.59 -14.53 -7.19
CA ASP A 151 2.84 -15.53 -8.24
C ASP A 151 1.56 -15.92 -9.00
N LEU A 152 0.39 -15.54 -8.48
CA LEU A 152 -0.92 -15.75 -9.09
C LEU A 152 -1.31 -14.55 -9.96
N PRO A 153 -2.21 -14.72 -10.95
CA PRO A 153 -2.76 -13.61 -11.73
C PRO A 153 -3.79 -12.80 -10.91
N VAL A 154 -3.39 -12.37 -9.73
CA VAL A 154 -4.13 -11.52 -8.81
C VAL A 154 -3.40 -10.18 -8.72
N THR A 155 -4.12 -9.09 -8.92
CA THR A 155 -3.62 -7.74 -8.74
C THR A 155 -4.30 -7.14 -7.52
N VAL A 156 -3.53 -6.66 -6.55
CA VAL A 156 -4.05 -6.10 -5.30
C VAL A 156 -3.78 -4.60 -5.27
N LEU A 157 -4.79 -3.82 -4.88
CA LEU A 157 -4.68 -2.39 -4.64
C LEU A 157 -5.22 -2.08 -3.24
N CYS A 158 -4.32 -1.90 -2.28
CA CYS A 158 -4.66 -1.56 -0.90
C CYS A 158 -4.85 -0.04 -0.78
N ALA A 159 -6.00 0.38 -0.28
CA ALA A 159 -6.41 1.78 -0.19
C ALA A 159 -6.29 2.30 1.23
N TYR A 160 -5.60 3.43 1.38
CA TYR A 160 -5.26 4.06 2.65
C TYR A 160 -5.71 5.51 2.67
N ASP A 161 -6.40 5.91 3.73
CA ASP A 161 -6.61 7.33 4.01
C ASP A 161 -5.25 8.00 4.26
N VAL A 162 -5.00 9.11 3.58
CA VAL A 162 -3.72 9.82 3.68
C VAL A 162 -3.41 10.28 5.11
N ASN A 163 -4.44 10.57 5.92
CA ASN A 163 -4.26 11.00 7.30
C ASN A 163 -3.88 9.83 8.20
N HIS A 164 -4.46 8.64 7.97
CA HIS A 164 -4.04 7.40 8.64
C HIS A 164 -2.59 7.04 8.30
N ALA A 165 -2.22 7.14 7.03
CA ALA A 165 -0.83 6.92 6.60
C ALA A 165 0.15 7.89 7.28
N LYS A 166 -0.23 9.17 7.42
CA LYS A 166 0.57 10.19 8.10
C LYS A 166 0.68 10.00 9.61
N SER A 167 -0.28 9.32 10.24
CA SER A 167 -0.25 9.05 11.69
C SER A 167 0.56 7.80 12.06
N LEU A 168 0.99 7.00 11.09
CA LEU A 168 1.81 5.81 11.35
C LEU A 168 3.16 6.17 11.96
N GLU A 169 3.61 5.32 12.88
CA GLU A 169 5.00 5.31 13.32
C GLU A 169 5.94 5.10 12.12
N GLU A 170 7.12 5.73 12.15
CA GLU A 170 7.99 5.81 10.98
C GLU A 170 8.40 4.41 10.47
N LYS A 171 8.69 3.51 11.41
CA LYS A 171 8.99 2.10 11.12
C LYS A 171 7.86 1.35 10.42
N LEU A 172 6.62 1.62 10.82
CA LEU A 172 5.44 0.98 10.24
C LEU A 172 5.22 1.51 8.82
N PHE A 173 5.41 2.83 8.61
CA PHE A 173 5.36 3.41 7.28
C PHE A 173 6.43 2.83 6.34
N PHE A 174 7.66 2.64 6.82
CA PHE A 174 8.72 2.00 6.03
C PHE A 174 8.35 0.58 5.62
N SER A 175 7.92 -0.26 6.58
CA SER A 175 7.48 -1.62 6.29
C SER A 175 6.27 -1.64 5.35
N LEU A 176 5.34 -0.70 5.50
CA LEU A 176 4.18 -0.58 4.63
C LEU A 176 4.59 -0.29 3.18
N ILE A 177 5.42 0.72 2.92
CA ILE A 177 5.88 1.00 1.55
C ILE A 177 6.73 -0.17 1.02
N LYS A 178 7.54 -0.81 1.87
CA LYS A 178 8.34 -1.98 1.50
C LYS A 178 7.48 -3.19 1.07
N ALA A 179 6.29 -3.34 1.64
CA ALA A 179 5.35 -4.41 1.29
C ALA A 179 4.75 -4.25 -0.13
N HIS A 180 4.79 -3.05 -0.71
CA HIS A 180 4.11 -2.75 -1.97
C HIS A 180 5.10 -2.48 -3.11
N GLY A 181 4.76 -2.99 -4.31
CA GLY A 181 5.55 -2.78 -5.52
C GLY A 181 5.27 -1.44 -6.20
N SER A 182 4.03 -0.96 -6.14
CA SER A 182 3.60 0.32 -6.70
C SER A 182 3.07 1.25 -5.63
N VAL A 183 3.37 2.55 -5.76
CA VAL A 183 2.79 3.60 -4.92
C VAL A 183 1.95 4.53 -5.80
N ILE A 184 0.71 4.75 -5.38
CA ILE A 184 -0.31 5.50 -6.09
C ILE A 184 -0.90 6.59 -5.19
N THR A 185 -1.07 7.79 -5.74
CA THR A 185 -1.77 8.97 -5.20
C THR A 185 -2.39 9.74 -6.37
N SER A 186 -3.23 10.74 -6.12
CA SER A 186 -3.74 11.64 -7.18
C SER A 186 -2.67 12.34 -8.02
N SER A 187 -1.41 12.40 -7.56
CA SER A 187 -0.34 13.13 -8.25
C SER A 187 0.91 12.31 -8.55
N PHE A 188 0.95 11.06 -8.10
CA PHE A 188 2.08 10.15 -8.25
C PHE A 188 1.56 8.73 -8.48
N ALA A 189 2.00 8.06 -9.54
CA ALA A 189 1.68 6.65 -9.76
C ALA A 189 2.82 5.98 -10.52
N ARG A 190 3.53 5.05 -9.87
CA ARG A 190 4.61 4.25 -10.47
C ARG A 190 5.04 3.09 -9.56
N GLU A 191 5.81 2.16 -10.13
CA GLU A 191 6.57 1.17 -9.37
C GLU A 191 7.63 1.89 -8.52
N VAL A 192 7.73 1.50 -7.25
CA VAL A 192 8.70 2.03 -6.29
C VAL A 192 9.50 0.86 -5.73
N LYS A 193 10.79 0.83 -6.07
CA LYS A 193 11.74 -0.05 -5.38
C LYS A 193 12.09 0.60 -4.05
N PHE A 194 11.47 0.10 -2.98
CA PHE A 194 11.59 0.66 -1.63
C PHE A 194 13.05 0.90 -1.23
N GLU A 195 13.95 -0.06 -1.47
CA GLU A 195 15.36 0.01 -1.09
C GLU A 195 16.03 1.24 -1.72
N ASN A 196 15.87 1.41 -3.04
CA ASN A 196 16.43 2.55 -3.76
C ASN A 196 15.79 3.86 -3.29
N PHE A 197 14.47 3.86 -3.13
CA PHE A 197 13.74 5.05 -2.73
C PHE A 197 14.13 5.52 -1.32
N PHE A 198 14.20 4.59 -0.38
CA PHE A 198 14.61 4.84 0.99
C PHE A 198 16.07 5.29 1.06
N SER A 199 17.01 4.61 0.38
CA SER A 199 18.43 4.99 0.37
C SER A 199 18.63 6.42 -0.13
N THR A 200 17.99 6.78 -1.26
CA THR A 200 18.09 8.14 -1.81
C THR A 200 17.54 9.18 -0.85
N VAL A 201 16.36 8.95 -0.26
CA VAL A 201 15.77 9.92 0.70
C VAL A 201 16.62 10.02 1.96
N MET A 202 17.10 8.89 2.48
CA MET A 202 17.92 8.83 3.68
C MET A 202 19.22 9.62 3.51
N GLU A 203 19.93 9.42 2.39
CA GLU A 203 21.15 10.16 2.07
C GLU A 203 20.88 11.67 1.94
N GLU A 204 19.81 12.06 1.24
CA GLU A 204 19.40 13.47 1.12
C GLU A 204 19.13 14.10 2.50
N VAL A 205 18.45 13.38 3.41
CA VAL A 205 18.18 13.85 4.78
C VAL A 205 19.48 13.99 5.57
N LEU A 206 20.34 12.96 5.57
CA LEU A 206 21.60 13.02 6.30
C LEU A 206 22.49 14.15 5.80
N GLU A 207 22.58 14.36 4.48
CA GLU A 207 23.32 15.48 3.89
C GLU A 207 22.73 16.82 4.28
N THR A 208 21.40 16.95 4.26
CA THR A 208 20.71 18.20 4.65
C THR A 208 20.96 18.54 6.12
N VAL A 209 20.98 17.54 7.00
CA VAL A 209 21.10 17.75 8.45
C VAL A 209 22.55 17.90 8.91
N PHE A 210 23.46 17.09 8.36
CA PHE A 210 24.84 16.97 8.83
C PHE A 210 25.90 17.50 7.84
N GLY A 211 25.48 17.88 6.63
CA GLY A 211 26.38 18.18 5.52
C GLY A 211 27.02 16.92 4.92
N GLU A 212 27.74 17.09 3.81
CA GLU A 212 28.32 15.98 3.05
C GLU A 212 29.28 15.13 3.88
N LEU A 213 30.23 15.77 4.57
CA LEU A 213 31.18 15.08 5.44
C LEU A 213 30.50 14.39 6.62
N GLY A 214 29.45 15.01 7.18
CA GLY A 214 28.71 14.44 8.31
C GLY A 214 27.94 13.18 7.90
N LYS A 215 27.30 13.20 6.73
CA LYS A 215 26.68 12.02 6.11
C LYS A 215 27.69 10.88 5.96
N GLU A 216 28.83 11.14 5.33
CA GLU A 216 29.87 10.12 5.13
C GLU A 216 30.34 9.51 6.45
N VAL A 217 30.64 10.34 7.45
CA VAL A 217 31.06 9.86 8.78
C VAL A 217 29.99 8.99 9.43
N ILE A 218 28.73 9.39 9.37
CA ILE A 218 27.62 8.59 9.92
C ILE A 218 27.53 7.23 9.23
N LEU A 219 27.57 7.20 7.89
CA LEU A 219 27.48 5.96 7.13
C LEU A 219 28.66 5.03 7.42
N ILE A 220 29.88 5.56 7.54
CA ILE A 220 31.07 4.79 7.94
C ILE A 220 30.89 4.23 9.35
N MET A 221 30.44 5.04 10.31
CA MET A 221 30.24 4.57 11.68
C MET A 221 29.17 3.49 11.79
N LEU A 222 28.09 3.60 11.02
CA LEU A 222 27.05 2.57 10.95
C LEU A 222 27.61 1.25 10.39
N ASP A 223 28.45 1.31 9.36
CA ASP A 223 29.10 0.13 8.81
C ASP A 223 30.10 -0.50 9.79
N GLU A 224 31.03 0.30 10.34
CA GLU A 224 32.07 -0.22 11.24
C GLU A 224 31.51 -0.83 12.54
N ARG A 225 30.44 -0.25 13.09
CA ARG A 225 29.90 -0.66 14.41
C ARG A 225 28.75 -1.65 14.33
N HIS A 226 27.98 -1.60 13.25
CA HIS A 226 26.76 -2.41 13.12
C HIS A 226 26.74 -3.27 11.84
N SER A 227 27.82 -3.22 11.04
CA SER A 227 27.91 -3.87 9.72
C SER A 227 26.77 -3.42 8.79
N LEU A 228 26.32 -2.18 8.95
CA LEU A 228 25.24 -1.57 8.18
C LEU A 228 25.81 -0.77 7.00
N THR A 229 26.14 -1.50 5.93
CA THR A 229 26.44 -0.88 4.63
C THR A 229 25.21 -0.14 4.08
N PRO A 230 25.37 0.83 3.16
CA PRO A 230 24.24 1.52 2.54
C PRO A 230 23.20 0.56 1.93
N HIS A 231 23.66 -0.54 1.34
CA HIS A 231 22.77 -1.60 0.83
C HIS A 231 21.95 -2.26 1.95
N ARG A 232 22.59 -2.64 3.06
CA ARG A 232 21.90 -3.29 4.19
C ARG A 232 20.95 -2.33 4.91
N ILE A 233 21.29 -1.04 4.99
CA ILE A 233 20.42 0.01 5.50
C ILE A 233 19.13 0.09 4.68
N ALA A 234 19.24 0.02 3.35
CA ALA A 234 18.10 0.06 2.45
C ALA A 234 17.19 -1.17 2.58
N GLU A 235 17.76 -2.34 2.83
CA GLU A 235 17.02 -3.58 3.06
C GLU A 235 16.40 -3.65 4.46
N ASP A 236 17.03 -3.04 5.46
CA ASP A 236 16.60 -3.06 6.85
C ASP A 236 16.63 -1.66 7.51
N PRO A 237 15.59 -0.84 7.25
CA PRO A 237 15.40 0.46 7.89
C PRO A 237 15.38 0.39 9.42
N MET A 238 15.01 -0.76 10.00
CA MET A 238 14.93 -0.92 11.45
C MET A 238 16.30 -0.96 12.09
N SER A 239 17.20 -1.75 11.51
CA SER A 239 18.59 -1.77 11.95
C SER A 239 19.27 -0.41 11.76
N PHE A 240 18.91 0.34 10.71
CA PHE A 240 19.38 1.71 10.52
C PHE A 240 18.93 2.66 11.64
N ILE A 241 17.64 2.69 11.99
CA ILE A 241 17.14 3.55 13.07
C ILE A 241 17.83 3.19 14.38
N LYS A 242 17.95 1.90 14.69
CA LYS A 242 18.64 1.43 15.90
C LYS A 242 20.11 1.83 15.91
N GLY A 243 20.82 1.65 14.81
CA GLY A 243 22.22 2.08 14.69
C GLY A 243 22.38 3.60 14.88
N LEU A 244 21.47 4.40 14.32
CA LEU A 244 21.44 5.83 14.57
C LEU A 244 21.16 6.17 16.04
N GLU A 245 20.22 5.48 16.70
CA GLU A 245 19.93 5.70 18.12
C GLU A 245 21.17 5.47 18.99
N GLU A 246 21.99 4.47 18.66
CA GLU A 246 23.26 4.20 19.37
C GLU A 246 24.34 5.26 19.09
N LEU A 247 24.32 5.90 17.91
CA LEU A 247 25.30 6.95 17.54
C LEU A 247 24.92 8.35 18.03
N ILE A 248 23.66 8.75 17.90
CA ILE A 248 23.18 10.13 18.11
C ILE A 248 22.01 10.24 19.09
N GLY A 249 21.66 9.14 19.78
CA GLY A 249 20.61 9.12 20.79
C GLY A 249 19.24 9.49 20.21
N SER A 250 18.50 10.33 20.94
CA SER A 250 17.16 10.80 20.54
C SER A 250 17.14 11.56 19.20
N GLY A 251 18.30 12.01 18.69
CA GLY A 251 18.40 12.61 17.36
C GLY A 251 17.96 11.66 16.24
N ALA A 252 18.10 10.34 16.43
CA ALA A 252 17.70 9.34 15.45
C ALA A 252 16.21 9.40 15.10
N GLN A 253 15.35 9.67 16.09
CA GLN A 253 13.90 9.82 15.87
C GLN A 253 13.58 11.05 14.99
N VAL A 254 14.36 12.13 15.12
CA VAL A 254 14.22 13.33 14.29
C VAL A 254 14.63 13.04 12.84
N ILE A 255 15.68 12.22 12.65
CA ILE A 255 16.11 11.77 11.33
C ILE A 255 15.04 10.87 10.70
N ALA A 256 14.54 9.85 11.41
CA ALA A 256 13.48 8.96 10.92
C ALA A 256 12.23 9.75 10.50
N LYS A 257 11.79 10.71 11.32
CA LYS A 257 10.68 11.63 11.00
C LYS A 257 10.95 12.46 9.75
N SER A 258 12.18 12.93 9.59
CA SER A 258 12.57 13.73 8.43
C SER A 258 12.58 12.90 7.15
N VAL A 259 13.04 11.65 7.22
CA VAL A 259 12.98 10.67 6.12
C VAL A 259 11.54 10.41 5.72
N VAL A 260 10.65 10.07 6.67
CA VAL A 260 9.22 9.84 6.37
C VAL A 260 8.58 11.08 5.76
N ARG A 261 8.82 12.28 6.32
CA ARG A 261 8.28 13.53 5.78
C ARG A 261 8.74 13.79 4.34
N GLN A 262 10.00 13.50 4.03
CA GLN A 262 10.53 13.67 2.67
C GLN A 262 10.01 12.59 1.72
N MET A 263 9.83 11.35 2.18
CA MET A 263 9.15 10.31 1.41
C MET A 263 7.72 10.74 1.08
N HIS A 264 6.95 11.21 2.07
CA HIS A 264 5.60 11.74 1.91
C HIS A 264 5.53 12.82 0.83
N SER A 265 6.47 13.75 0.85
CA SER A 265 6.56 14.82 -0.15
C SER A 265 6.86 14.28 -1.55
N LYS A 266 7.80 13.36 -1.69
CA LYS A 266 8.18 12.78 -2.99
C LYS A 266 7.07 11.92 -3.62
N ILE A 267 6.23 11.29 -2.81
CA ILE A 267 5.06 10.52 -3.29
C ILE A 267 3.78 11.37 -3.38
N GLY A 268 3.84 12.65 -3.00
CA GLY A 268 2.74 13.60 -3.17
C GLY A 268 1.58 13.41 -2.19
N ILE A 269 1.86 12.98 -0.96
CA ILE A 269 0.86 12.90 0.11
C ILE A 269 0.94 14.06 1.13
N THR A 270 1.93 14.95 1.04
CA THR A 270 1.99 16.19 1.86
C THR A 270 1.32 17.37 1.21
#